data_AF-A8DW57-F1
#
_entry.id   AF-A8DW57-F1
#
_cell.length_a   1.000
_cell.length_b   1.000
_cell.length_c   1.000
_cell.angle_alpha   90.00
_cell.angle_beta   90.00
_cell.angle_gamma   90.00
#
_symmetry.space_group_name_H-M   'P 1'
#
loop_
_entity.id
_entity.type
_entity.pdbx_description
1 polymer ?
#
loop_
_entity_poly.entity_id
_entity_poly.type
_entity_poly.pdbx_seq_one_letter_code
_entity_poly.pdbx_strand_id
1 'polypeptide(L)' 'CGMGFTRHAYLKRHLMIHSGQKPYRCDECGKGFTQSGALNRHLRIHSGQKPYKCDECGKCFNQSQQD' A
#
# COMPACT_ATOMS: atom_id res chain seq x y z
N CYS A 1 -1.50 -18.23 -13.35
CA CYS A 1 -2.52 -17.14 -13.28
C CYS A 1 -2.70 -16.36 -14.59
N GLY A 2 -2.04 -16.70 -15.72
CA GLY A 2 -2.39 -16.15 -17.06
C GLY A 2 -2.24 -14.64 -17.28
N MET A 3 -1.84 -13.86 -16.26
CA MET A 3 -1.73 -12.40 -16.38
C MET A 3 -0.54 -11.98 -17.23
N GLY A 4 -0.79 -11.12 -18.23
CA GLY A 4 0.23 -10.43 -19.01
C GLY A 4 0.58 -9.07 -18.40
N PHE A 5 1.86 -8.70 -18.44
CA PHE A 5 2.34 -7.40 -17.99
C PHE A 5 3.21 -6.77 -19.07
N THR A 6 2.93 -5.52 -19.43
CA THR A 6 3.74 -4.77 -20.41
C THR A 6 5.05 -4.23 -19.81
N ARG A 7 5.16 -4.15 -18.49
CA ARG A 7 6.35 -3.67 -17.77
C ARG A 7 6.92 -4.76 -16.85
N HIS A 8 8.23 -5.01 -16.96
CA HIS A 8 8.93 -6.01 -16.14
C HIS A 8 8.78 -5.76 -14.64
N ALA A 9 8.82 -4.50 -14.19
CA ALA A 9 8.64 -4.14 -12.79
C ALA A 9 7.28 -4.62 -12.22
N TYR A 10 6.22 -4.59 -13.03
CA TYR A 10 4.90 -5.06 -12.61
C TYR A 10 4.82 -6.58 -12.54
N LEU A 11 5.44 -7.29 -13.51
CA LEU A 11 5.58 -8.74 -13.45
C LEU A 11 6.37 -9.16 -12.19
N LYS A 12 7.52 -8.54 -11.92
CA LYS A 12 8.34 -8.84 -10.74
C LYS A 12 7.56 -8.65 -9.44
N ARG A 13 6.81 -7.55 -9.31
CA ARG A 13 5.90 -7.31 -8.17
C ARG A 13 4.79 -8.36 -8.11
N HIS A 14 4.21 -8.75 -9.24
CA HIS A 14 3.18 -9.77 -9.28
C HIS A 14 3.70 -11.13 -8.79
N LEU A 15 4.92 -11.51 -9.16
CA LEU A 15 5.55 -12.76 -8.69
C LEU A 15 5.77 -12.81 -7.17
N MET A 16 5.81 -11.67 -6.49
CA MET A 16 5.83 -11.62 -5.01
C MET A 16 4.56 -12.22 -4.38
N ILE A 17 3.44 -12.22 -5.11
CA ILE A 17 2.19 -12.83 -4.65
C ILE A 17 2.33 -14.36 -4.60
N HIS A 18 2.95 -14.96 -5.61
CA HIS A 18 3.15 -16.42 -5.68
C HIS A 18 4.21 -16.90 -4.70
N SER A 19 5.28 -16.12 -4.53
CA SER A 19 6.38 -16.46 -3.61
C SER A 19 6.09 -16.11 -2.15
N GLY A 20 5.04 -15.33 -1.88
CA GLY A 20 4.75 -14.80 -0.55
C GLY A 20 5.76 -13.77 -0.04
N GLN A 21 6.73 -13.34 -0.88
CA GLN A 21 7.75 -12.37 -0.48
C GLN A 21 7.12 -11.02 -0.13
N LYS A 22 7.47 -10.50 1.03
CA LYS A 22 7.01 -9.21 1.55
C LYS A 22 8.20 -8.41 2.05
N PRO A 23 8.99 -7.79 1.15
CA PRO A 23 10.26 -7.15 1.50
C PRO A 23 10.10 -5.93 2.40
N TYR A 24 8.92 -5.31 2.44
CA TYR A 24 8.66 -4.14 3.28
C TYR A 24 7.89 -4.57 4.52
N ARG A 25 8.47 -4.42 5.71
CA ARG A 25 7.86 -4.84 6.97
C ARG A 25 7.59 -3.63 7.85
N CYS A 26 6.47 -3.65 8.56
CA CYS A 26 6.19 -2.70 9.62
C CYS A 26 6.95 -3.12 10.87
N ASP A 27 7.77 -2.23 11.41
CA ASP A 27 8.55 -2.52 12.62
C ASP A 27 7.69 -2.51 13.88
N GLU A 28 6.56 -1.79 13.87
CA GLU A 28 5.66 -1.72 15.02
C GLU A 28 4.82 -2.99 15.23
N CYS A 29 4.31 -3.60 14.14
CA CYS A 29 3.42 -4.77 14.23
C CYS A 29 3.87 -5.98 13.43
N GLY A 30 5.04 -5.91 12.79
CA GLY A 30 5.60 -7.01 11.99
C GLY A 30 4.87 -7.30 10.67
N LYS A 31 3.84 -6.52 10.30
CA LYS A 31 3.05 -6.77 9.08
C LYS A 31 3.89 -6.51 7.82
N GLY A 32 3.91 -7.47 6.90
CA GLY A 32 4.65 -7.39 5.64
C GLY A 32 3.82 -6.89 4.45
N PHE A 33 4.48 -6.22 3.51
CA PHE A 33 3.94 -5.63 2.29
C PHE A 33 4.85 -5.89 1.09
N THR A 34 4.26 -5.96 -0.11
CA THR A 34 4.97 -6.13 -1.38
C THR A 34 5.47 -4.80 -1.96
N GLN A 35 4.99 -3.66 -1.43
CA GLN A 35 5.29 -2.32 -1.95
C GLN A 35 5.58 -1.35 -0.79
N SER A 36 6.56 -0.47 -0.98
CA SER A 36 6.91 0.59 -0.02
C SER A 36 5.76 1.55 0.23
N GLY A 37 5.04 1.97 -0.82
CA GLY A 37 3.87 2.85 -0.69
C GLY A 37 2.74 2.23 0.14
N ALA A 38 2.58 0.90 0.09
CA ALA A 38 1.60 0.20 0.91
C ALA A 38 2.02 0.18 2.40
N LEU A 39 3.32 0.00 2.69
CA LEU A 39 3.85 0.14 4.04
C LEU A 39 3.68 1.58 4.55
N ASN A 40 4.05 2.59 3.76
CA ASN A 40 3.93 4.00 4.18
C ASN A 40 2.46 4.38 4.49
N ARG A 41 1.51 3.95 3.66
CA ARG A 41 0.09 4.15 3.95
C ARG A 41 -0.34 3.42 5.22
N HIS A 42 0.16 2.21 5.45
CA HIS A 42 -0.13 1.46 6.66
C HIS A 42 0.40 2.15 7.92
N LEU A 43 1.58 2.76 7.88
CA LEU A 43 2.14 3.51 9.02
C LEU A 43 1.24 4.68 9.47
N ARG A 44 0.40 5.21 8.58
CA ARG A 44 -0.60 6.25 8.95
C ARG A 44 -1.66 5.74 9.93
N ILE A 45 -1.88 4.42 10.01
CA ILE A 45 -2.78 3.82 10.99
C ILE A 45 -2.17 3.92 12.39
N HIS A 46 -0.86 3.69 12.49
CA HIS A 46 -0.11 3.81 13.74
C HIS A 46 0.02 5.27 14.19
N SER A 47 0.36 6.17 13.26
CA SER A 47 0.55 7.59 13.57
C SER A 47 -0.76 8.40 13.64
N GLY A 48 -1.89 7.81 13.25
CA GLY A 48 -3.18 8.52 13.12
C GLY A 48 -3.23 9.59 12.02
N GLN A 49 -2.24 9.64 11.11
CA GLN A 49 -2.17 10.69 10.08
C GLN A 49 -3.32 10.55 9.06
N LYS A 50 -4.00 11.67 8.80
CA LYS A 50 -5.11 11.76 7.83
C LYS A 50 -4.89 12.94 6.87
N PRO A 51 -3.96 12.81 5.90
CA PRO A 51 -3.54 13.93 5.06
C PRO A 51 -4.57 14.35 4.02
N TYR A 52 -5.59 13.54 3.74
CA TYR A 52 -6.60 13.87 2.73
C TYR A 52 -7.84 14.43 3.40
N LYS A 53 -8.15 15.70 3.15
CA LYS A 53 -9.36 16.36 3.63
C LYS A 53 -10.36 16.45 2.48
N CYS A 54 -11.62 16.11 2.75
CA CYS A 54 -12.73 16.45 1.86
C CYS A 54 -13.19 17.87 2.17
N ASP A 55 -13.18 18.76 1.18
CA ASP A 55 -13.57 20.16 1.39
C ASP A 55 -15.08 20.34 1.53
N GLU A 56 -15.90 19.45 0.96
CA GLU A 56 -17.36 19.52 1.06
C GLU A 56 -17.87 19.13 2.45
N CYS A 57 -17.34 18.06 3.05
CA CYS A 57 -17.81 17.56 4.35
C CYS A 57 -16.80 17.74 5.50
N GLY A 58 -15.61 18.28 5.23
CA GLY A 58 -14.56 18.54 6.22
C GLY A 58 -13.87 17.30 6.79
N LYS A 59 -14.27 16.09 6.41
CA LYS A 59 -13.73 14.83 6.96
C LYS A 59 -12.32 14.56 6.43
N CYS A 60 -11.45 14.06 7.32
CA CYS A 60 -10.08 13.66 6.97
C CYS A 60 -9.93 12.14 6.87
N PHE A 61 -9.13 11.68 5.90
CA PHE A 61 -8.90 10.28 5.57
C PHE A 61 -7.39 9.97 5.49
N ASN A 62 -7.02 8.72 5.76
CA ASN A 62 -5.63 8.25 5.70
C ASN A 62 -5.20 7.78 4.29
N GLN A 63 -6.16 7.62 3.37
CA GLN A 63 -5.98 7.23 1.98
C GLN A 63 -6.77 8.17 1.07
N SER A 64 -6.24 8.46 -0.11
CA SER A 64 -6.98 9.16 -1.16
C SER A 64 -8.14 8.27 -1.60
N GLN A 65 -9.36 8.79 -1.57
CA GLN A 65 -10.48 8.14 -2.23
C GLN A 65 -10.13 8.06 -3.73
N GLN A 66 -10.15 6.85 -4.30
CA GLN A 66 -10.21 6.69 -5.75
C GLN A 66 -11.70 6.55 -6.05
N ASP A 67 -12.25 7.56 -6.72
CA ASP A 67 -13.56 7.44 -7.39
C ASP A 67 -13.33 6.73 -8.73
#